data_AF-A0A3C1VHL3-F1
#
_entry.id   AF-A0A3C1VHL3-F1
#
_cell.length_a   1.000
_cell.length_b   1.000
_cell.length_c   1.000
_cell.angle_alpha   90.00
_cell.angle_beta   90.00
_cell.angle_gamma   90.00
#
_symmetry.space_group_name_H-M   'P 1'
#
loop_
_entity.id
_entity.type
_entity.pdbx_description
1 polymer ?
#
loop_
_entity_poly.entity_id
_entity_poly.type
_entity_poly.pdbx_seq_one_letter_code
_entity_poly.pdbx_strand_id
1 'polypeptide(L)'
;IFPEGAQPLVDAAFLAQGILRAPKVLWEPLEPRVKKQIVAALKSSREIPTPDRNNWVMFAATVEAALLEFGEPTVAERLENCVRKMLGWYCGDGAYGDGDFFHFDYYNSFVIQPMLVDVLKTLANHDAKFAPVHATVMKRARRYAEIQERLIAPDGTFPSLGRSMTYRFGAFQTLAQMTLLRELPEHLKPAQVRCALTAVIRRMMAAPGTFDARGWLQIGFCGHQPSLGENYISTGSLYLCAAGLLPLGLPPADEFWNAPAARWTSQKLWSGESLPADHAMTDGRTVEVPTLAREK
;
A
#
# COMPACT_ATOMS: atom_id res chain seq x y z
N ILE A 1 13.59 -14.37 -18.32
CA ILE A 1 13.20 -12.97 -18.01
C ILE A 1 12.12 -12.88 -16.91
N PHE A 2 11.00 -13.60 -16.95
CA PHE A 2 10.01 -13.56 -15.83
C PHE A 2 10.30 -14.50 -14.63
N PRO A 3 10.85 -15.72 -14.79
CA PRO A 3 11.12 -16.61 -13.65
C PRO A 3 12.56 -16.52 -13.11
N GLU A 4 13.40 -15.66 -13.69
CA GLU A 4 14.80 -15.54 -13.29
C GLU A 4 14.97 -14.55 -12.13
N GLY A 5 15.48 -15.05 -11.01
CA GLY A 5 15.60 -14.27 -9.78
C GLY A 5 14.26 -14.06 -9.09
N ALA A 6 14.27 -13.20 -8.07
CA ALA A 6 13.12 -13.03 -7.19
C ALA A 6 12.36 -11.70 -7.39
N GLN A 7 13.01 -10.71 -8.02
CA GLN A 7 12.42 -9.39 -8.31
C GLN A 7 11.19 -9.43 -9.24
N PRO A 8 11.09 -10.31 -10.25
CA PRO A 8 9.90 -10.34 -11.12
C PRO A 8 8.59 -10.61 -10.38
N LEU A 9 8.63 -11.26 -9.20
CA LEU A 9 7.44 -11.42 -8.35
C LEU A 9 6.92 -10.07 -7.83
N VAL A 10 7.84 -9.16 -7.49
CA VAL A 10 7.52 -7.80 -7.02
C VAL A 10 6.83 -7.03 -8.14
N ASP A 11 7.40 -7.06 -9.34
CA ASP A 11 6.86 -6.35 -10.51
C ASP A 11 5.47 -6.90 -10.90
N ALA A 12 5.32 -8.23 -10.89
CA ALA A 12 4.06 -8.90 -11.13
C ALA A 12 2.98 -8.49 -10.12
N ALA A 13 3.35 -8.39 -8.84
CA ALA A 13 2.42 -8.01 -7.79
C ALA A 13 1.96 -6.56 -7.88
N PHE A 14 2.83 -5.60 -8.21
CA PHE A 14 2.41 -4.21 -8.41
C PHE A 14 1.52 -4.05 -9.64
N LEU A 15 1.81 -4.77 -10.73
CA LEU A 15 0.91 -4.82 -11.89
C LEU A 15 -0.46 -5.41 -11.50
N ALA A 16 -0.47 -6.55 -10.81
CA ALA A 16 -1.68 -7.20 -10.33
C ALA A 16 -2.51 -6.29 -9.41
N GLN A 17 -1.87 -5.60 -8.46
CA GLN A 17 -2.53 -4.65 -7.57
C GLN A 17 -3.16 -3.48 -8.34
N GLY A 18 -2.44 -2.93 -9.34
CA GLY A 18 -2.98 -1.89 -10.22
C GLY A 18 -4.26 -2.35 -10.91
N ILE A 19 -4.25 -3.57 -11.48
CA ILE A 19 -5.42 -4.15 -12.14
C ILE A 19 -6.58 -4.36 -11.16
N LEU A 20 -6.32 -4.92 -9.97
CA LEU A 20 -7.34 -5.13 -8.92
C LEU A 20 -8.02 -3.82 -8.50
N ARG A 21 -7.29 -2.70 -8.50
CA ARG A 21 -7.84 -1.38 -8.12
C ARG A 21 -8.68 -0.73 -9.22
N ALA A 22 -8.41 -1.03 -10.49
CA ALA A 22 -9.07 -0.39 -11.62
C ALA A 22 -9.45 -1.38 -12.75
N PRO A 23 -10.19 -2.47 -12.45
CA PRO A 23 -10.47 -3.53 -13.43
C PRO A 23 -11.23 -3.00 -14.65
N LYS A 24 -12.15 -2.05 -14.47
CA LYS A 24 -12.91 -1.40 -15.55
C LYS A 24 -12.04 -0.69 -16.58
N VAL A 25 -10.85 -0.23 -16.18
CA VAL A 25 -9.94 0.53 -17.05
C VAL A 25 -8.79 -0.34 -17.54
N LEU A 26 -8.24 -1.20 -16.65
CA LEU A 26 -7.02 -1.94 -16.91
C LEU A 26 -7.24 -3.40 -17.30
N TRP A 27 -8.41 -3.97 -17.06
CA TRP A 27 -8.71 -5.38 -17.35
C TRP A 27 -9.84 -5.57 -18.36
N GLU A 28 -11.03 -5.06 -18.06
CA GLU A 28 -12.25 -5.27 -18.86
C GLU A 28 -12.06 -4.92 -20.35
N PRO A 29 -11.42 -3.78 -20.72
CA PRO A 29 -11.26 -3.39 -22.12
C PRO A 29 -10.22 -4.21 -22.90
N LEU A 30 -9.41 -5.03 -22.23
CA LEU A 30 -8.36 -5.78 -22.89
C LEU A 30 -8.93 -6.86 -23.81
N GLU A 31 -8.29 -7.03 -24.98
CA GLU A 31 -8.58 -8.13 -25.89
C GLU A 31 -8.40 -9.49 -25.18
N PRO A 32 -9.19 -10.51 -25.53
CA PRO A 32 -9.05 -11.86 -24.96
C PRO A 32 -7.62 -12.42 -25.05
N ARG A 33 -6.89 -12.10 -26.12
CA ARG A 33 -5.48 -12.49 -26.28
C ARG A 33 -4.58 -11.88 -25.20
N VAL A 34 -4.76 -10.60 -24.89
CA VAL A 34 -3.97 -9.88 -23.89
C VAL A 34 -4.31 -10.36 -22.48
N LYS A 35 -5.60 -10.59 -22.19
CA LYS A 35 -6.04 -11.21 -20.92
C LYS A 35 -5.34 -12.54 -20.67
N LYS A 36 -5.29 -13.41 -21.69
CA LYS A 36 -4.57 -14.70 -21.63
C LYS A 36 -3.07 -14.52 -21.40
N GLN A 37 -2.44 -13.53 -22.02
CA GLN A 37 -1.01 -13.24 -21.82
C GLN A 37 -0.71 -12.77 -20.40
N ILE A 38 -1.53 -11.89 -19.83
CA ILE A 38 -1.39 -11.43 -18.45
C ILE A 38 -1.57 -12.59 -17.48
N VAL A 39 -2.63 -13.41 -17.65
CA VAL A 39 -2.84 -14.60 -16.81
C VAL A 39 -1.66 -15.55 -16.89
N ALA A 40 -1.15 -15.83 -18.09
CA ALA A 40 0.00 -16.71 -18.26
C ALA A 40 1.26 -16.14 -17.58
N ALA A 41 1.52 -14.84 -17.71
CA ALA A 41 2.64 -14.17 -17.05
C ALA A 41 2.53 -14.22 -15.52
N LEU A 42 1.35 -13.92 -14.97
CA LEU A 42 1.10 -14.00 -13.53
C LEU A 42 1.26 -15.43 -13.01
N LYS A 43 0.73 -16.44 -13.72
CA LYS A 43 0.92 -17.85 -13.37
C LYS A 43 2.38 -18.29 -13.44
N SER A 44 3.17 -17.76 -14.38
CA SER A 44 4.60 -18.09 -14.50
C SER A 44 5.42 -17.67 -13.27
N SER A 45 4.95 -16.65 -12.52
CA SER A 45 5.59 -16.25 -11.26
C SER A 45 5.56 -17.34 -10.17
N ARG A 46 4.75 -18.40 -10.35
CA ARG A 46 4.71 -19.56 -9.44
C ARG A 46 5.99 -20.38 -9.47
N GLU A 47 6.83 -20.23 -10.50
CA GLU A 47 8.18 -20.82 -10.53
C GLU A 47 9.11 -20.18 -9.50
N ILE A 48 8.84 -18.94 -9.07
CA ILE A 48 9.55 -18.28 -7.98
C ILE A 48 9.04 -18.89 -6.66
N PRO A 49 9.94 -19.43 -5.80
CA PRO A 49 9.56 -20.03 -4.53
C PRO A 49 8.63 -19.12 -3.71
N THR A 50 7.60 -19.71 -3.11
CA THR A 50 6.67 -18.98 -2.26
C THR A 50 7.45 -18.30 -1.12
N PRO A 51 7.40 -16.96 -1.00
CA PRO A 51 8.07 -16.28 0.10
C PRO A 51 7.45 -16.67 1.44
N ASP A 52 8.26 -16.73 2.49
CA ASP A 52 7.81 -17.24 3.78
C ASP A 52 8.31 -16.46 5.01
N ARG A 53 9.17 -15.45 4.81
CA ARG A 53 9.97 -14.79 5.87
C ARG A 53 9.85 -13.28 5.97
N ASN A 54 9.19 -12.61 5.02
CA ASN A 54 9.10 -11.15 4.98
C ASN A 54 7.84 -10.68 4.22
N ASN A 55 7.69 -9.37 4.01
CA ASN A 55 6.55 -8.76 3.32
C ASN A 55 6.29 -9.31 1.90
N TRP A 56 7.23 -10.03 1.27
CA TRP A 56 7.05 -10.60 -0.06
C TRP A 56 5.96 -11.66 -0.12
N VAL A 57 5.52 -12.20 1.04
CA VAL A 57 4.29 -13.01 1.08
C VAL A 57 3.10 -12.27 0.47
N MET A 58 3.05 -10.93 0.61
CA MET A 58 1.99 -10.13 0.03
C MET A 58 2.10 -9.97 -1.47
N PHE A 59 3.30 -10.09 -2.05
CA PHE A 59 3.44 -10.12 -3.51
C PHE A 59 2.82 -11.39 -4.10
N ALA A 60 3.14 -12.56 -3.52
CA ALA A 60 2.53 -13.82 -3.92
C ALA A 60 1.00 -13.79 -3.74
N ALA A 61 0.51 -13.31 -2.60
CA ALA A 61 -0.93 -13.23 -2.32
C ALA A 61 -1.65 -12.27 -3.27
N THR A 62 -1.04 -11.14 -3.63
CA THR A 62 -1.62 -10.17 -4.57
C THR A 62 -1.75 -10.75 -5.97
N VAL A 63 -0.73 -11.48 -6.44
CA VAL A 63 -0.79 -12.17 -7.74
C VAL A 63 -1.92 -13.21 -7.75
N GLU A 64 -2.03 -14.04 -6.71
CA GLU A 64 -3.10 -15.04 -6.63
C GLU A 64 -4.49 -14.42 -6.45
N ALA A 65 -4.62 -13.29 -5.75
CA ALA A 65 -5.88 -12.56 -5.65
C ALA A 65 -6.31 -12.00 -7.01
N ALA A 66 -5.38 -11.48 -7.82
CA ALA A 66 -5.71 -11.07 -9.19
C ALA A 66 -6.12 -12.26 -10.06
N LEU A 67 -5.45 -13.41 -9.95
CA LEU A 67 -5.86 -14.64 -10.64
C LEU A 67 -7.27 -15.08 -10.23
N LEU A 68 -7.61 -15.01 -8.93
CA LEU A 68 -8.96 -15.28 -8.44
C LEU A 68 -9.99 -14.37 -9.11
N GLU A 69 -9.72 -13.06 -9.14
CA GLU A 69 -10.59 -12.07 -9.77
C GLU A 69 -10.78 -12.31 -11.27
N PHE A 70 -9.79 -12.89 -11.94
CA PHE A 70 -9.86 -13.27 -13.35
C PHE A 70 -10.55 -14.62 -13.60
N GLY A 71 -11.05 -15.29 -12.55
CA GLY A 71 -11.70 -16.59 -12.64
C GLY A 71 -10.72 -17.76 -12.79
N GLU A 72 -9.45 -17.56 -12.44
CA GLU A 72 -8.41 -18.59 -12.54
C GLU A 72 -8.22 -19.35 -11.22
N PRO A 73 -7.87 -20.65 -11.27
CA PRO A 73 -7.56 -21.41 -10.06
C PRO A 73 -6.37 -20.82 -9.28
N THR A 74 -6.53 -20.71 -7.96
CA THR A 74 -5.52 -20.16 -7.05
C THR A 74 -4.76 -21.24 -6.28
N VAL A 75 -3.54 -20.90 -5.85
CA VAL A 75 -2.70 -21.76 -5.00
C VAL A 75 -2.81 -21.34 -3.53
N ALA A 76 -3.33 -22.23 -2.68
CA ALA A 76 -3.57 -21.93 -1.26
C ALA A 76 -2.31 -21.52 -0.48
N GLU A 77 -1.17 -22.12 -0.85
CA GLU A 77 0.13 -21.79 -0.26
C GLU A 77 0.55 -20.35 -0.52
N ARG A 78 0.18 -19.79 -1.68
CA ARG A 78 0.58 -18.46 -2.13
C ARG A 78 -0.45 -17.38 -1.80
N LEU A 79 -1.69 -17.76 -1.51
CA LEU A 79 -2.78 -16.85 -1.16
C LEU A 79 -3.08 -16.90 0.34
N GLU A 80 -3.89 -17.86 0.81
CA GLU A 80 -4.36 -17.88 2.20
C GLU A 80 -3.22 -18.13 3.20
N ASN A 81 -2.22 -18.96 2.88
CA ASN A 81 -1.08 -19.17 3.79
C ASN A 81 -0.17 -17.93 3.89
N CYS A 82 0.03 -17.20 2.79
CA CYS A 82 0.73 -15.92 2.81
C CYS A 82 -0.03 -14.87 3.63
N VAL A 83 -1.36 -14.79 3.49
CA VAL A 83 -2.22 -13.94 4.34
C VAL A 83 -2.09 -14.34 5.81
N ARG A 84 -2.16 -15.64 6.14
CA ARG A 84 -1.96 -16.14 7.53
C ARG A 84 -0.62 -15.72 8.11
N LYS A 85 0.48 -15.87 7.34
CA LYS A 85 1.82 -15.44 7.75
C LYS A 85 1.84 -13.95 8.06
N MET A 86 1.33 -13.13 7.14
CA MET A 86 1.29 -11.68 7.35
C MET A 86 0.47 -11.29 8.59
N LEU A 87 -0.69 -11.90 8.80
CA LEU A 87 -1.51 -11.64 9.99
C LEU A 87 -0.85 -12.12 11.28
N GLY A 88 -0.04 -13.18 11.22
CA GLY A 88 0.76 -13.67 12.34
C GLY A 88 1.86 -12.70 12.79
N TRP A 89 2.28 -11.79 11.91
CA TRP A 89 3.29 -10.77 12.21
C TRP A 89 2.70 -9.44 12.73
N TYR A 90 1.45 -9.44 13.19
CA TYR A 90 0.84 -8.23 13.74
C TYR A 90 1.52 -7.79 15.07
N CYS A 91 2.10 -6.60 15.08
CA CYS A 91 2.82 -6.04 16.24
C CYS A 91 1.90 -5.30 17.22
N GLY A 92 0.75 -4.81 16.75
CA GLY A 92 -0.13 -3.93 17.51
C GLY A 92 -0.24 -2.54 16.88
N ASP A 93 -1.25 -1.78 17.33
CA ASP A 93 -1.54 -0.40 16.89
C ASP A 93 -1.56 -0.19 15.36
N GLY A 94 -2.05 -1.19 14.62
CA GLY A 94 -2.10 -1.15 13.15
C GLY A 94 -0.77 -1.44 12.45
N ALA A 95 0.31 -1.77 13.15
CA ALA A 95 1.59 -2.11 12.54
C ALA A 95 1.80 -3.63 12.43
N TYR A 96 2.46 -4.04 11.36
CA TYR A 96 2.91 -5.40 11.08
C TYR A 96 4.43 -5.46 11.02
N GLY A 97 4.99 -6.60 11.38
CA GLY A 97 6.38 -6.93 11.13
C GLY A 97 6.62 -7.18 9.64
N ASP A 98 7.89 -7.13 9.27
CA ASP A 98 8.35 -7.47 7.93
C ASP A 98 8.98 -8.87 7.98
N GLY A 99 8.12 -9.84 8.32
CA GLY A 99 8.55 -11.11 8.88
C GLY A 99 8.38 -11.14 10.39
N ASP A 100 9.12 -12.02 11.06
CA ASP A 100 9.06 -12.19 12.51
C ASP A 100 9.54 -10.96 13.30
N PHE A 101 10.28 -10.05 12.65
CA PHE A 101 10.80 -8.83 13.24
C PHE A 101 10.08 -7.59 12.71
N PHE A 102 9.85 -6.64 13.61
CA PHE A 102 9.39 -5.32 13.24
C PHE A 102 10.53 -4.51 12.64
N HIS A 103 10.35 -4.04 11.40
CA HIS A 103 11.21 -3.05 10.78
C HIS A 103 10.51 -1.70 10.85
N PHE A 104 11.13 -0.74 11.54
CA PHE A 104 10.61 0.62 11.55
C PHE A 104 11.03 1.34 10.26
N ASP A 105 10.36 0.96 9.18
CA ASP A 105 10.43 1.58 7.87
C ASP A 105 9.00 1.81 7.34
N TYR A 106 8.89 2.22 6.08
CA TYR A 106 7.60 2.53 5.46
C TYR A 106 6.98 1.34 4.70
N TYR A 107 7.48 0.10 4.81
CA TYR A 107 6.89 -1.05 4.11
C TYR A 107 5.49 -1.42 4.60
N ASN A 108 5.14 -1.07 5.84
CA ASN A 108 3.74 -1.10 6.29
C ASN A 108 2.84 -0.29 5.35
N SER A 109 3.34 0.81 4.79
CA SER A 109 2.64 1.62 3.80
C SER A 109 2.90 1.23 2.37
N PHE A 110 4.14 0.96 1.97
CA PHE A 110 4.48 0.70 0.57
C PHE A 110 3.83 -0.58 0.07
N VAL A 111 3.71 -1.59 0.92
CA VAL A 111 3.32 -2.95 0.51
C VAL A 111 2.28 -3.53 1.45
N ILE A 112 2.61 -3.70 2.73
CA ILE A 112 1.91 -4.63 3.62
C ILE A 112 0.43 -4.26 3.78
N GLN A 113 0.12 -3.10 4.36
CA GLN A 113 -1.27 -2.71 4.60
C GLN A 113 -2.06 -2.63 3.28
N PRO A 114 -1.55 -1.96 2.23
CA PRO A 114 -2.40 -1.75 1.06
C PRO A 114 -2.65 -3.01 0.25
N MET A 115 -1.66 -3.89 0.12
CA MET A 115 -1.87 -5.19 -0.51
C MET A 115 -2.75 -6.09 0.36
N LEU A 116 -2.61 -6.07 1.68
CA LEU A 116 -3.41 -6.91 2.57
C LEU A 116 -4.88 -6.51 2.53
N VAL A 117 -5.18 -5.20 2.51
CA VAL A 117 -6.53 -4.67 2.28
C VAL A 117 -7.09 -5.13 0.94
N ASP A 118 -6.36 -4.93 -0.16
CA ASP A 118 -6.83 -5.25 -1.51
C ASP A 118 -7.05 -6.76 -1.70
N VAL A 119 -6.15 -7.60 -1.17
CA VAL A 119 -6.26 -9.08 -1.20
C VAL A 119 -7.46 -9.57 -0.40
N LEU A 120 -7.64 -9.09 0.84
CA LEU A 120 -8.75 -9.53 1.68
C LEU A 120 -10.10 -9.03 1.18
N LYS A 121 -10.15 -7.84 0.58
CA LYS A 121 -11.34 -7.36 -0.13
C LYS A 121 -11.71 -8.29 -1.28
N THR A 122 -10.72 -8.68 -2.08
CA THR A 122 -10.93 -9.62 -3.20
C THR A 122 -11.46 -10.96 -2.69
N LEU A 123 -10.84 -11.53 -1.65
CA LEU A 123 -11.31 -12.77 -1.02
C LEU A 123 -12.74 -12.65 -0.48
N ALA A 124 -13.08 -11.54 0.20
CA ALA A 124 -14.41 -11.31 0.76
C ALA A 124 -15.50 -11.12 -0.31
N ASN A 125 -15.15 -10.58 -1.48
CA ASN A 125 -16.07 -10.47 -2.62
C ASN A 125 -16.41 -11.84 -3.23
N HIS A 126 -15.47 -12.79 -3.20
CA HIS A 126 -15.67 -14.15 -3.73
C HIS A 126 -16.28 -15.11 -2.70
N ASP A 127 -15.98 -14.91 -1.41
CA ASP A 127 -16.51 -15.74 -0.34
C ASP A 127 -16.69 -14.94 0.97
N ALA A 128 -17.94 -14.79 1.40
CA ALA A 128 -18.33 -13.96 2.54
C ALA A 128 -17.66 -14.38 3.87
N LYS A 129 -17.13 -15.60 3.98
CA LYS A 129 -16.40 -16.03 5.19
C LYS A 129 -15.14 -15.22 5.46
N PHE A 130 -14.58 -14.54 4.45
CA PHE A 130 -13.43 -13.65 4.64
C PHE A 130 -13.82 -12.25 5.12
N ALA A 131 -15.11 -11.91 5.19
CA ALA A 131 -15.57 -10.59 5.65
C ALA A 131 -15.08 -10.22 7.07
N PRO A 132 -15.07 -11.13 8.08
CA PRO A 132 -14.57 -10.80 9.41
C PRO A 132 -13.07 -10.43 9.42
N VAL A 133 -12.22 -11.20 8.75
CA VAL A 133 -10.77 -10.90 8.68
C VAL A 133 -10.50 -9.63 7.89
N HIS A 134 -11.25 -9.38 6.81
CA HIS A 134 -11.19 -8.12 6.08
C HIS A 134 -11.56 -6.93 6.98
N ALA A 135 -12.64 -7.03 7.76
CA ALA A 135 -13.06 -5.97 8.69
C ALA A 135 -11.98 -5.67 9.76
N THR A 136 -11.33 -6.71 10.30
CA THR A 136 -10.23 -6.54 11.25
C THR A 136 -9.03 -5.81 10.62
N VAL A 137 -8.62 -6.21 9.42
CA VAL A 137 -7.54 -5.53 8.69
C VAL A 137 -7.91 -4.10 8.34
N MET A 138 -9.16 -3.84 7.93
CA MET A 138 -9.63 -2.47 7.71
C MET A 138 -9.46 -1.63 8.97
N LYS A 139 -9.90 -2.11 10.14
CA LYS A 139 -9.69 -1.39 11.42
C LYS A 139 -8.21 -1.04 11.66
N ARG A 140 -7.30 -2.00 11.40
CA ARG A 140 -5.85 -1.80 11.51
C ARG A 140 -5.31 -0.79 10.50
N ALA A 141 -5.80 -0.82 9.25
CA ALA A 141 -5.42 0.11 8.20
C ALA A 141 -5.86 1.55 8.51
N ARG A 142 -7.09 1.73 9.03
CA ARG A 142 -7.58 3.04 9.48
C ARG A 142 -6.70 3.63 10.58
N ARG A 143 -6.30 2.80 11.55
CA ARG A 143 -5.36 3.23 12.62
C ARG A 143 -4.00 3.60 12.05
N TYR A 144 -3.41 2.78 11.18
CA TYR A 144 -2.11 3.10 10.59
C TYR A 144 -2.15 4.35 9.71
N ALA A 145 -3.24 4.59 8.97
CA ALA A 145 -3.46 5.85 8.24
C ALA A 145 -3.50 7.06 9.18
N GLU A 146 -4.09 6.92 10.37
CA GLU A 146 -4.05 7.98 11.38
C GLU A 146 -2.63 8.30 11.84
N ILE A 147 -1.86 7.26 12.16
CA ILE A 147 -0.45 7.39 12.56
C ILE A 147 0.33 8.09 11.45
N GLN A 148 0.12 7.72 10.19
CA GLN A 148 0.75 8.36 9.05
C GLN A 148 0.46 9.86 8.97
N GLU A 149 -0.80 10.27 9.14
CA GLU A 149 -1.16 11.68 9.13
C GLU A 149 -0.47 12.44 10.27
N ARG A 150 -0.37 11.83 11.46
CA ARG A 150 0.31 12.40 12.63
C ARG A 150 1.84 12.50 12.45
N LEU A 151 2.45 11.64 11.64
CA LEU A 151 3.89 11.69 11.32
C LEU A 151 4.27 12.88 10.42
N ILE A 152 3.30 13.53 9.77
CA ILE A 152 3.54 14.70 8.95
C ILE A 152 3.73 15.90 9.87
N ALA A 153 4.95 16.43 9.92
CA ALA A 153 5.30 17.62 10.68
C ALA A 153 4.57 18.86 10.15
N PRO A 154 4.50 19.98 10.90
CA PRO A 154 3.76 21.18 10.50
C PRO A 154 4.16 21.79 9.16
N ASP A 155 5.39 21.53 8.70
CA ASP A 155 5.99 22.06 7.48
C ASP A 155 6.00 21.03 6.32
N GLY A 156 5.31 19.89 6.48
CA GLY A 156 5.25 18.83 5.48
C GLY A 156 6.49 17.94 5.43
N THR A 157 7.44 18.05 6.38
CA THR A 157 8.44 17.00 6.60
C THR A 157 7.82 15.79 7.28
N PHE A 158 8.54 14.66 7.21
CA PHE A 158 8.25 13.46 7.99
C PHE A 158 9.57 12.74 8.27
N PRO A 159 9.61 11.80 9.23
CA PRO A 159 10.86 11.15 9.62
C PRO A 159 11.59 10.49 8.45
N SER A 160 12.88 10.77 8.33
CA SER A 160 13.75 10.20 7.31
C SER A 160 14.32 8.86 7.79
N LEU A 161 13.46 7.84 7.87
CA LEU A 161 13.80 6.53 8.43
C LEU A 161 13.52 5.37 7.47
N GLY A 162 14.26 4.28 7.69
CA GLY A 162 14.05 3.00 7.03
C GLY A 162 14.63 2.89 5.62
N ARG A 163 14.61 1.66 5.12
CA ARG A 163 15.03 1.32 3.75
C ARG A 163 14.02 1.81 2.72
N SER A 164 14.49 1.99 1.50
CA SER A 164 13.67 2.38 0.33
C SER A 164 12.89 3.68 0.49
N MET A 165 13.37 4.55 1.37
CA MET A 165 12.82 5.90 1.53
C MET A 165 12.84 6.72 0.23
N THR A 166 13.65 6.32 -0.76
CA THR A 166 13.69 6.91 -2.10
C THR A 166 12.38 6.80 -2.89
N TYR A 167 11.39 6.04 -2.40
CA TYR A 167 10.00 6.09 -2.88
C TYR A 167 9.22 7.33 -2.39
N ARG A 168 9.87 8.23 -1.64
CA ARG A 168 9.38 9.56 -1.30
C ARG A 168 8.01 9.54 -0.63
N PHE A 169 7.05 10.28 -1.17
CA PHE A 169 5.70 10.42 -0.64
C PHE A 169 4.83 9.17 -0.83
N GLY A 170 5.34 8.14 -1.53
CA GLY A 170 4.76 6.79 -1.50
C GLY A 170 4.71 6.21 -0.09
N ALA A 171 5.52 6.75 0.83
CA ALA A 171 5.51 6.41 2.26
C ALA A 171 4.13 6.61 2.92
N PHE A 172 3.22 7.35 2.27
CA PHE A 172 1.85 7.63 2.73
C PHE A 172 0.77 6.89 1.92
N GLN A 173 1.14 5.83 1.20
CA GLN A 173 0.19 5.02 0.41
C GLN A 173 -1.01 4.52 1.24
N THR A 174 -0.85 4.11 2.51
CA THR A 174 -2.00 3.64 3.32
C THR A 174 -2.98 4.77 3.62
N LEU A 175 -2.49 5.95 4.03
CA LEU A 175 -3.31 7.15 4.22
C LEU A 175 -4.01 7.56 2.92
N ALA A 176 -3.29 7.51 1.80
CA ALA A 176 -3.80 7.78 0.46
C ALA A 176 -4.89 6.77 0.04
N GLN A 177 -4.71 5.48 0.34
CA GLN A 177 -5.67 4.42 0.04
C GLN A 177 -6.92 4.52 0.93
N MET A 178 -6.77 4.75 2.24
CA MET A 178 -7.92 4.93 3.14
C MET A 178 -8.74 6.17 2.75
N THR A 179 -8.07 7.22 2.25
CA THR A 179 -8.75 8.38 1.67
C THR A 179 -9.56 8.00 0.43
N LEU A 180 -8.96 7.29 -0.54
CA LEU A 180 -9.64 6.83 -1.75
C LEU A 180 -10.85 5.93 -1.44
N LEU A 181 -10.71 5.03 -0.46
CA LEU A 181 -11.75 4.11 -0.04
C LEU A 181 -12.84 4.77 0.82
N ARG A 182 -12.67 6.04 1.23
CA ARG A 182 -13.52 6.76 2.19
C ARG A 182 -13.59 6.08 3.55
N GLU A 183 -12.44 5.61 4.00
CA GLU A 183 -12.24 4.82 5.21
C GLU A 183 -11.33 5.52 6.21
N LEU A 184 -11.23 6.84 6.15
CA LEU A 184 -10.53 7.62 7.17
C LEU A 184 -11.25 7.48 8.53
N PRO A 185 -10.50 7.47 9.66
CA PRO A 185 -11.10 7.61 10.99
C PRO A 185 -11.99 8.85 11.07
N GLU A 186 -13.06 8.80 11.86
CA GLU A 186 -14.09 9.85 11.92
C GLU A 186 -13.54 11.25 12.23
N HIS A 187 -12.47 11.34 13.02
CA HIS A 187 -11.84 12.62 13.39
C HIS A 187 -10.85 13.14 12.34
N LEU A 188 -10.44 12.34 11.36
CA LEU A 188 -9.59 12.75 10.25
C LEU A 188 -10.42 13.19 9.04
N LYS A 189 -10.52 14.52 8.87
CA LYS A 189 -11.27 15.11 7.78
C LYS A 189 -10.54 14.94 6.43
N PRO A 190 -11.24 14.65 5.32
CA PRO A 190 -10.62 14.55 3.99
C PRO A 190 -9.79 15.79 3.60
N ALA A 191 -10.30 17.01 3.84
CA ALA A 191 -9.58 18.25 3.54
C ALA A 191 -8.27 18.41 4.32
N GLN A 192 -8.23 17.89 5.56
CA GLN A 192 -7.04 17.90 6.40
C GLN A 192 -5.97 16.98 5.80
N VAL A 193 -6.36 15.77 5.39
CA VAL A 193 -5.46 14.82 4.72
C VAL A 193 -4.96 15.37 3.38
N ARG A 194 -5.84 16.01 2.59
CA ARG A 194 -5.44 16.72 1.35
C ARG A 194 -4.33 17.71 1.62
N CYS A 195 -4.50 18.58 2.62
CA CYS A 195 -3.52 19.61 2.96
C CYS A 195 -2.18 19.00 3.41
N ALA A 196 -2.21 17.96 4.24
CA ALA A 196 -1.02 17.27 4.72
C ALA A 196 -0.23 16.59 3.58
N LEU A 197 -0.91 15.77 2.76
CA LEU A 197 -0.29 15.10 1.61
C LEU A 197 0.23 16.11 0.58
N THR A 198 -0.50 17.20 0.33
CA THR A 198 -0.05 18.27 -0.58
C THR A 198 1.25 18.90 -0.10
N ALA A 199 1.39 19.15 1.21
CA ALA A 199 2.61 19.73 1.77
C ALA A 199 3.81 18.79 1.59
N VAL A 200 3.64 17.49 1.87
CA VAL A 200 4.66 16.46 1.65
C VAL A 200 5.07 16.38 0.17
N ILE A 201 4.10 16.23 -0.72
CA ILE A 201 4.33 16.09 -2.16
C ILE A 201 5.07 17.32 -2.71
N ARG A 202 4.59 18.53 -2.40
CA ARG A 202 5.22 19.78 -2.86
C ARG A 202 6.65 19.87 -2.38
N ARG A 203 6.92 19.58 -1.11
CA ARG A 203 8.26 19.64 -0.54
C ARG A 203 9.22 18.68 -1.24
N MET A 204 8.80 17.43 -1.43
CA MET A 204 9.65 16.41 -2.03
C MET A 204 9.86 16.61 -3.53
N MET A 205 8.84 17.08 -4.25
CA MET A 205 8.91 17.28 -5.71
C MET A 205 9.60 18.59 -6.10
N ALA A 206 9.54 19.61 -5.26
CA ALA A 206 10.22 20.89 -5.50
C ALA A 206 11.71 20.88 -5.12
N ALA A 207 12.19 19.82 -4.45
CA ALA A 207 13.59 19.74 -4.03
C ALA A 207 14.54 19.72 -5.24
N PRO A 208 15.59 20.56 -5.26
CA PRO A 208 16.57 20.58 -6.35
C PRO A 208 17.18 19.19 -6.63
N GLY A 209 17.34 18.85 -7.90
CA GLY A 209 17.87 17.54 -8.32
C GLY A 209 16.89 16.38 -8.16
N THR A 210 15.59 16.64 -7.93
CA THR A 210 14.59 15.57 -7.93
C THR A 210 14.41 14.92 -9.30
N PHE A 211 14.52 15.72 -10.36
CA PHE A 211 14.39 15.28 -11.75
C PHE A 211 15.71 15.48 -12.50
N ASP A 212 16.07 14.53 -13.36
CA ASP A 212 17.18 14.68 -14.31
C ASP A 212 16.81 15.67 -15.43
N ALA A 213 17.76 15.97 -16.33
CA ALA A 213 17.54 16.89 -17.44
C ALA A 213 16.45 16.44 -18.45
N ARG A 214 15.99 15.18 -18.37
CA ARG A 214 14.92 14.61 -19.20
C ARG A 214 13.59 14.49 -18.45
N GLY A 215 13.52 14.94 -17.20
CA GLY A 215 12.32 14.89 -16.36
C GLY A 215 12.11 13.57 -15.63
N TRP A 216 13.10 12.68 -15.55
CA TRP A 216 12.98 11.43 -14.79
C TRP A 216 13.36 11.62 -13.33
N LEU A 217 12.63 10.96 -12.42
CA LEU A 217 13.01 10.92 -11.02
C LEU A 217 14.44 10.39 -10.84
N GLN A 218 15.20 11.05 -9.98
CA GLN A 218 16.52 10.60 -9.56
C GLN A 218 16.47 9.94 -8.18
N ILE A 219 17.35 8.95 -7.97
CA ILE A 219 17.47 8.24 -6.70
C ILE A 219 17.79 9.25 -5.59
N GLY A 220 16.92 9.28 -4.58
CA GLY A 220 17.02 10.14 -3.40
C GLY A 220 15.69 10.27 -2.67
N PHE A 221 15.76 10.65 -1.39
CA PHE A 221 14.59 10.94 -0.55
C PHE A 221 14.02 12.33 -0.87
N CYS A 222 14.89 13.33 -0.92
CA CYS A 222 14.56 14.73 -1.20
C CYS A 222 15.72 15.35 -2.02
N GLY A 223 15.54 15.43 -3.34
CA GLY A 223 16.61 15.74 -4.30
C GLY A 223 17.34 14.50 -4.82
N HIS A 224 18.59 14.64 -5.25
CA HIS A 224 19.43 13.52 -5.73
C HIS A 224 20.40 13.07 -4.63
N GLN A 225 20.19 11.86 -4.11
CA GLN A 225 20.94 11.27 -2.99
C GLN A 225 21.20 9.78 -3.29
N PRO A 226 22.08 9.46 -4.25
CA PRO A 226 22.22 8.11 -4.79
C PRO A 226 22.66 7.06 -3.76
N SER A 227 23.36 7.46 -2.69
CA SER A 227 23.78 6.56 -1.61
C SER A 227 22.62 5.96 -0.81
N LEU A 228 21.39 6.48 -0.98
CA LEU A 228 20.18 5.94 -0.37
C LEU A 228 19.51 4.84 -1.21
N GLY A 229 20.05 4.52 -2.39
CA GLY A 229 19.54 3.46 -3.25
C GLY A 229 20.05 2.09 -2.83
N GLU A 230 19.15 1.21 -2.37
CA GLU A 230 19.43 -0.22 -2.30
C GLU A 230 19.65 -0.83 -3.70
N ASN A 231 20.28 -2.00 -3.75
CA ASN A 231 20.71 -2.66 -5.00
C ASN A 231 19.58 -3.02 -5.98
N TYR A 232 18.32 -3.09 -5.52
CA TYR A 232 17.14 -3.33 -6.35
C TYR A 232 16.47 -2.03 -6.83
N ILE A 233 16.90 -0.86 -6.36
CA ILE A 233 16.30 0.41 -6.76
C ILE A 233 16.80 0.80 -8.14
N SER A 234 15.84 1.12 -9.00
CA SER A 234 16.05 1.66 -10.34
C SER A 234 15.22 2.93 -10.51
N THR A 235 15.44 3.68 -11.59
CA THR A 235 14.59 4.83 -11.93
C THR A 235 13.10 4.45 -12.01
N GLY A 236 12.78 3.24 -12.47
CA GLY A 236 11.40 2.75 -12.54
C GLY A 236 10.77 2.58 -11.16
N SER A 237 11.50 2.01 -10.19
CA SER A 237 10.96 1.77 -8.84
C SER A 237 10.68 3.07 -8.07
N LEU A 238 11.36 4.18 -8.41
CA LEU A 238 11.11 5.49 -7.78
C LEU A 238 9.66 5.97 -7.95
N TYR A 239 8.99 5.54 -9.03
CA TYR A 239 7.60 5.90 -9.30
C TYR A 239 6.59 5.22 -8.38
N LEU A 240 7.03 4.34 -7.47
CA LEU A 240 6.19 3.91 -6.36
C LEU A 240 5.71 5.10 -5.51
N CYS A 241 6.39 6.25 -5.59
CA CYS A 241 5.91 7.50 -5.01
C CYS A 241 4.46 7.82 -5.44
N ALA A 242 4.09 7.53 -6.68
CA ALA A 242 2.77 7.83 -7.24
C ALA A 242 1.61 7.18 -6.46
N ALA A 243 1.88 6.16 -5.65
CA ALA A 243 0.85 5.58 -4.79
C ALA A 243 0.36 6.53 -3.68
N GLY A 244 1.12 7.57 -3.34
CA GLY A 244 0.60 8.68 -2.52
C GLY A 244 -0.45 9.55 -3.24
N LEU A 245 -0.64 9.36 -4.55
CA LEU A 245 -1.64 10.06 -5.37
C LEU A 245 -2.95 9.27 -5.53
N LEU A 246 -3.13 8.15 -4.81
CA LEU A 246 -4.39 7.39 -4.85
C LEU A 246 -5.67 8.24 -4.69
N PRO A 247 -5.71 9.32 -3.89
CA PRO A 247 -6.88 10.20 -3.82
C PRO A 247 -7.31 10.82 -5.15
N LEU A 248 -6.46 10.86 -6.19
CA LEU A 248 -6.84 11.28 -7.55
C LEU A 248 -7.95 10.40 -8.16
N GLY A 249 -8.20 9.21 -7.61
CA GLY A 249 -9.35 8.38 -7.98
C GLY A 249 -10.69 8.87 -7.42
N LEU A 250 -10.71 9.86 -6.52
CA LEU A 250 -11.95 10.44 -5.99
C LEU A 250 -12.64 11.35 -7.02
N PRO A 251 -13.98 11.41 -7.04
CA PRO A 251 -14.72 12.24 -7.98
C PRO A 251 -14.42 13.74 -7.76
N PRO A 252 -14.49 14.59 -8.80
CA PRO A 252 -14.21 16.03 -8.65
C PRO A 252 -15.05 16.76 -7.61
N ALA A 253 -16.25 16.27 -7.29
CA ALA A 253 -17.16 16.82 -6.29
C ALA A 253 -16.89 16.31 -4.85
N ASP A 254 -15.89 15.45 -4.64
CA ASP A 254 -15.57 14.90 -3.32
C ASP A 254 -15.20 16.00 -2.30
N GLU A 255 -15.55 15.79 -1.03
CA GLU A 255 -15.17 16.68 0.07
C GLU A 255 -13.66 16.87 0.14
N PHE A 256 -12.89 15.81 -0.17
CA PHE A 256 -11.43 15.86 -0.25
C PHE A 256 -10.96 17.01 -1.14
N TRP A 257 -11.65 17.34 -2.23
CA TRP A 257 -11.29 18.42 -3.14
C TRP A 257 -11.95 19.76 -2.82
N ASN A 258 -13.20 19.74 -2.35
CA ASN A 258 -14.03 20.95 -2.31
C ASN A 258 -14.13 21.59 -0.92
N ALA A 259 -13.89 20.84 0.17
CA ALA A 259 -13.95 21.44 1.50
C ALA A 259 -12.79 22.44 1.70
N PRO A 260 -12.99 23.50 2.52
CA PRO A 260 -11.95 24.48 2.82
C PRO A 260 -10.66 23.82 3.32
N ALA A 261 -9.52 24.47 3.09
CA ALA A 261 -8.24 24.02 3.63
C ALA A 261 -8.32 23.86 5.16
N ALA A 262 -7.79 22.75 5.68
CA ALA A 262 -7.83 22.44 7.09
C ALA A 262 -6.42 22.10 7.60
N ARG A 263 -6.11 22.56 8.81
CA ARG A 263 -4.86 22.23 9.48
C ARG A 263 -4.84 20.75 9.85
N TRP A 264 -3.69 20.12 9.68
CA TRP A 264 -3.47 18.72 10.08
C TRP A 264 -2.99 18.60 11.50
N THR A 265 -3.02 17.39 12.05
CA THR A 265 -2.92 17.13 13.50
C THR A 265 -1.68 17.79 14.09
N SER A 266 -0.52 17.62 13.47
CA SER A 266 0.71 18.29 13.90
C SER A 266 0.58 19.81 13.90
N GLN A 267 0.02 20.43 12.86
CA GLN A 267 -0.13 21.89 12.85
C GLN A 267 -0.99 22.39 14.01
N LYS A 268 -2.11 21.70 14.29
CA LYS A 268 -3.01 22.05 15.40
C LYS A 268 -2.26 21.98 16.75
N LEU A 269 -1.66 20.84 17.06
CA LEU A 269 -0.93 20.61 18.31
C LEU A 269 0.23 21.59 18.50
N TRP A 270 1.05 21.81 17.47
CA TRP A 270 2.19 22.74 17.53
C TRP A 270 1.80 24.22 17.63
N SER A 271 0.52 24.56 17.48
CA SER A 271 -0.01 25.90 17.79
C SER A 271 -0.69 26.03 19.16
N GLY A 272 -0.67 24.97 19.97
CA GLY A 272 -1.34 24.95 21.27
C GLY A 272 -2.85 24.69 21.20
N GLU A 273 -3.38 24.25 20.05
CA GLU A 273 -4.76 23.78 19.96
C GLU A 273 -4.91 22.46 20.74
N SER A 274 -5.93 22.37 21.58
CA SER A 274 -6.21 21.17 22.35
C SER A 274 -6.93 20.14 21.48
N LEU A 275 -6.37 18.92 21.41
CA LEU A 275 -6.99 17.75 20.77
C LEU A 275 -7.07 16.61 21.79
N PRO A 276 -7.99 15.64 21.60
CA PRO A 276 -8.03 14.44 22.42
C PRO A 276 -6.69 13.72 22.45
N ALA A 277 -6.39 13.08 23.58
CA ALA A 277 -5.21 12.23 23.71
C ALA A 277 -5.27 11.08 22.67
N ASP A 278 -4.12 10.81 22.03
CA ASP A 278 -3.98 9.66 21.15
C ASP A 278 -3.77 8.39 21.98
N HIS A 279 -4.51 7.33 21.65
CA HIS A 279 -4.41 6.05 22.33
C HIS A 279 -4.20 4.93 21.33
N ALA A 280 -3.33 3.98 21.71
CA ALA A 280 -3.10 2.80 20.90
C ALA A 280 -4.40 1.99 20.74
N MET A 281 -4.64 1.50 19.54
CA MET A 281 -5.73 0.58 19.27
C MET A 281 -5.46 -0.77 19.93
N THR A 282 -6.47 -1.30 20.61
CA THR A 282 -6.50 -2.68 21.08
C THR A 282 -7.31 -3.57 20.13
N ASP A 283 -6.77 -4.74 19.85
CA ASP A 283 -7.34 -5.75 18.95
C ASP A 283 -6.77 -7.14 19.33
N GLY A 284 -7.51 -8.20 19.03
CA GLY A 284 -7.02 -9.57 19.13
C GLY A 284 -5.82 -9.77 18.21
N ARG A 285 -4.72 -10.32 18.75
CA ARG A 285 -3.51 -10.58 17.96
C ARG A 285 -3.75 -11.61 16.86
N THR A 286 -4.55 -12.64 17.17
CA THR A 286 -4.86 -13.73 16.25
C THR A 286 -6.15 -13.44 15.49
N VAL A 287 -6.12 -13.60 14.18
CA VAL A 287 -7.28 -13.50 13.30
C VAL A 287 -7.37 -14.78 12.49
N GLU A 288 -8.54 -15.41 12.48
CA GLU A 288 -8.78 -16.60 11.68
C GLU A 288 -8.81 -16.23 10.19
N VAL A 289 -8.09 -17.01 9.38
CA VAL A 289 -8.11 -16.90 7.92
C VAL A 289 -8.73 -18.17 7.37
N PRO A 290 -9.93 -18.10 6.79
CA PRO A 290 -10.56 -19.23 6.13
C PRO A 290 -9.78 -19.71 4.90
N THR A 291 -10.19 -20.83 4.32
CA THR A 291 -9.61 -21.36 3.07
C THR A 291 -10.67 -21.39 1.99
N LEU A 292 -10.39 -20.91 0.77
CA LEU A 292 -11.31 -21.01 -0.36
C LEU A 292 -11.67 -22.47 -0.67
N ALA A 293 -12.93 -22.71 -1.02
CA ALA A 293 -13.30 -23.99 -1.60
C ALA A 293 -12.64 -24.10 -2.99
N ARG A 294 -11.92 -25.21 -3.23
CA ARG A 294 -11.31 -25.51 -4.52
C ARG A 294 -11.87 -26.84 -4.99
N GLU A 295 -12.32 -26.89 -6.23
CA GLU A 295 -12.67 -28.15 -6.88
C GLU A 295 -11.42 -29.04 -6.91
N LYS A 296 -11.59 -30.31 -6.53
CA LYS A 296 -10.51 -31.31 -6.51
C LYS A 296 -10.19 -31.80 -7.91
#